data_AF-A0A956NLM2-F1
#
_entry.id   AF-A0A956NLM2-F1
#
_cell.length_a   1.000
_cell.length_b   1.000
_cell.length_c   1.000
_cell.angle_alpha   90.00
_cell.angle_beta   90.00
_cell.angle_gamma   90.00
#
_symmetry.space_group_name_H-M   'P 1'
#
loop_
_entity.id
_entity.type
_entity.pdbx_description
1 polymer ?
#
loop_
_entity_poly.entity_id
_entity_poly.type
_entity_poly.pdbx_seq_one_letter_code
_entity_poly.pdbx_strand_id
1 'polypeptide(L)'
;AALVAAPRWTVNILEANQEALSRRFAATGSDRFDGVGWRRGPEDALLLDGVLAHLVCTRHDTVEAGDHTILIGRVVAGDAAEHGRPLLYYRGGYADPDGL
;
A
#
# COMPACT_ATOMS: atom_id res chain seq x y z
N ALA A 1 12.77 -3.15 -8.72
CA ALA A 1 13.16 -4.54 -9.04
C ALA A 1 12.19 -5.58 -8.47
N ALA A 2 12.08 -5.73 -7.14
CA ALA A 2 11.24 -6.78 -6.53
C ALA A 2 9.76 -6.72 -6.96
N LEU A 3 9.11 -5.55 -6.89
CA LEU A 3 7.70 -5.41 -7.32
C LEU A 3 7.49 -5.64 -8.81
N VAL A 4 8.40 -5.17 -9.67
CA VAL A 4 8.31 -5.35 -11.13
C VAL A 4 8.38 -6.83 -11.51
N ALA A 5 9.21 -7.61 -10.81
CA ALA A 5 9.35 -9.05 -11.04
C ALA A 5 8.25 -9.89 -10.35
N ALA A 6 7.56 -9.35 -9.35
CA ALA A 6 6.58 -10.09 -8.58
C ALA A 6 5.32 -10.43 -9.42
N PRO A 7 4.81 -11.67 -9.36
CA PRO A 7 3.57 -12.04 -10.04
C PRO A 7 2.33 -11.46 -9.33
N ARG A 8 2.46 -11.10 -8.04
CA ARG A 8 1.40 -10.58 -7.19
C ARG A 8 1.93 -9.55 -6.21
N TRP A 9 1.08 -8.60 -5.84
CA TRP A 9 1.35 -7.63 -4.78
C TRP A 9 0.06 -7.22 -4.07
N THR A 10 0.20 -6.72 -2.84
CA THR A 10 -0.89 -6.10 -2.10
C THR A 10 -0.72 -4.59 -2.11
N VAL A 11 -1.78 -3.86 -2.43
CA VAL A 11 -1.88 -2.42 -2.16
C VAL A 11 -2.62 -2.24 -0.84
N ASN A 12 -2.02 -1.50 0.09
CA ASN A 12 -2.62 -1.14 1.37
C ASN A 12 -3.00 0.35 1.31
N ILE A 13 -4.28 0.66 1.51
CA ILE A 13 -4.77 2.04 1.61
C ILE A 13 -4.79 2.40 3.09
N LEU A 14 -4.03 3.42 3.48
CA LEU A 14 -3.79 3.75 4.89
C LEU A 14 -4.89 4.63 5.48
N GLU A 15 -5.18 4.43 6.77
CA GLU A 15 -6.01 5.29 7.61
C GLU A 15 -5.29 6.61 7.96
N ALA A 16 -6.05 7.66 8.23
CA ALA A 16 -5.56 9.02 8.46
C ALA A 16 -4.55 9.12 9.62
N ASN A 17 -4.60 8.22 10.61
CA ASN A 17 -3.66 8.18 11.73
C ASN A 17 -2.37 7.38 11.45
N GLN A 18 -2.20 6.81 10.25
CA GLN A 18 -1.07 5.92 9.90
C GLN A 18 0.09 6.65 9.21
N GLU A 19 0.30 7.93 9.48
CA GLU A 19 1.43 8.70 8.97
C GLU A 19 2.78 8.03 9.29
N ALA A 20 2.96 7.57 10.53
CA ALA A 20 4.19 6.91 10.96
C ALA A 20 4.49 5.64 10.13
N LEU A 21 3.45 4.88 9.79
CA LEU A 21 3.56 3.69 8.94
C LEU A 21 3.95 4.07 7.51
N SER A 22 3.33 5.12 6.96
CA SER A 22 3.68 5.65 5.63
C SER A 22 5.16 6.08 5.56
N ARG A 23 5.62 6.89 6.53
CA ARG A 23 7.02 7.35 6.61
C ARG A 23 7.99 6.17 6.73
N ARG A 24 7.64 5.16 7.51
CA ARG A 24 8.42 3.94 7.67
C ARG A 24 8.62 3.20 6.35
N PHE A 25 7.55 3.01 5.56
CA PHE A 25 7.63 2.32 4.27
C PHE A 25 8.28 3.17 3.16
N ALA A 26 8.36 4.49 3.33
CA ALA A 26 9.10 5.39 2.45
C ALA A 26 10.61 5.44 2.75
N ALA A 27 11.02 5.16 3.99
CA ALA A 27 12.43 5.24 4.43
C ALA A 27 13.33 4.18 3.77
N THR A 28 14.61 4.49 3.61
CA THR A 28 15.63 3.55 3.13
C THR A 28 16.31 2.80 4.29
N GLY A 29 16.74 1.56 4.05
CA GLY A 29 17.68 0.85 4.93
C GLY A 29 17.16 0.24 6.24
N SER A 30 15.88 0.39 6.60
CA SER A 30 15.27 -0.27 7.76
C SER A 30 14.52 -1.56 7.38
N ASP A 31 14.43 -2.52 8.31
CA ASP A 31 13.42 -3.57 8.21
C ASP A 31 12.04 -2.90 8.37
N ARG A 32 11.33 -2.75 7.25
CA ARG A 32 10.05 -2.04 7.20
C ARG A 32 8.93 -2.80 7.91
N PHE A 33 9.09 -4.09 8.16
CA PHE A 33 8.05 -4.93 8.76
C PHE A 33 8.24 -5.16 10.26
N ASP A 34 9.41 -4.88 10.82
CA ASP A 34 9.69 -5.09 12.26
C ASP A 34 8.70 -4.37 13.19
N GLY A 35 7.89 -5.11 13.94
CA GLY A 35 6.85 -4.53 14.81
C GLY A 35 5.66 -3.90 14.06
N VAL A 36 5.51 -4.16 12.76
CA VAL A 36 4.28 -3.85 12.00
C VAL A 36 3.40 -5.10 11.99
N GLY A 37 2.15 -4.97 12.42
CA GLY A 37 1.16 -6.05 12.34
C GLY A 37 0.81 -6.38 10.89
N TRP A 38 0.87 -7.66 10.54
CA TRP A 38 0.44 -8.15 9.24
C TRP A 38 -0.03 -9.60 9.33
N ARG A 39 -0.85 -10.00 8.37
CA ARG A 39 -1.38 -11.36 8.24
C ARG A 39 -1.33 -11.85 6.80
N ARG A 40 -1.44 -13.17 6.62
CA ARG A 40 -1.71 -13.78 5.32
C ARG A 40 -3.20 -13.70 5.00
N GLY A 41 -3.51 -13.24 3.80
CA GLY A 41 -4.85 -13.16 3.24
C GLY A 41 -5.10 -14.18 2.14
N PRO A 42 -6.17 -13.98 1.34
CA PRO A 42 -6.38 -14.74 0.11
C PRO A 42 -5.15 -14.73 -0.77
N GLU A 43 -4.92 -15.80 -1.54
CA GLU A 43 -3.80 -15.89 -2.49
C GLU A 43 -2.39 -15.78 -1.85
N ASP A 44 -2.30 -16.06 -0.53
CA ASP A 44 -1.10 -15.90 0.31
C ASP A 44 -0.57 -14.45 0.39
N ALA A 45 -1.46 -13.49 0.16
CA ALA A 45 -1.14 -12.06 0.16
C ALA A 45 -0.75 -11.57 1.57
N LEU A 46 0.28 -10.74 1.67
CA LEU A 46 0.63 -10.03 2.90
C LEU A 46 -0.29 -8.81 3.04
N LEU A 47 -1.08 -8.78 4.11
CA LEU A 47 -2.05 -7.73 4.41
C LEU A 47 -1.63 -7.02 5.70
N LEU A 48 -1.52 -5.69 5.70
CA LEU A 48 -1.14 -4.95 6.90
C LEU A 48 -2.34 -4.76 7.82
N ASP A 49 -2.14 -4.86 9.14
CA ASP A 49 -3.25 -4.69 10.08
C ASP A 49 -3.65 -3.21 10.23
N GLY A 50 -4.95 -2.98 10.43
CA GLY A 50 -5.50 -1.65 10.76
C GLY A 50 -5.46 -0.62 9.63
N VAL A 51 -5.18 -1.03 8.40
CA VAL A 51 -5.30 -0.17 7.21
C VAL A 51 -6.76 -0.06 6.76
N LEU A 52 -7.08 1.01 6.03
CA LEU A 52 -8.43 1.30 5.57
C LEU A 52 -8.93 0.27 4.55
N ALA A 53 -8.03 -0.24 3.69
CA ALA A 53 -8.38 -1.27 2.70
C ALA A 53 -7.16 -2.02 2.16
N HIS A 54 -7.43 -3.20 1.61
CA HIS A 54 -6.48 -4.03 0.87
C HIS A 54 -6.96 -4.30 -0.55
N LEU A 55 -6.03 -4.25 -1.51
CA LEU A 55 -6.25 -4.78 -2.85
C LEU A 55 -5.14 -5.79 -3.17
N VAL A 56 -5.50 -7.05 -3.36
CA VAL A 56 -4.59 -8.09 -3.84
C VAL A 56 -4.64 -8.11 -5.35
N CYS A 57 -3.49 -7.86 -5.97
CA CYS A 57 -3.35 -7.72 -7.41
C CYS A 57 -2.48 -8.84 -7.99
N THR A 58 -2.91 -9.43 -9.09
CA THR A 58 -2.04 -10.21 -9.99
C THR A 58 -1.50 -9.29 -11.09
N ARG A 59 -0.22 -9.45 -11.46
CA ARG A 59 0.39 -8.66 -12.54
C ARG A 59 -0.37 -8.83 -13.84
N HIS A 60 -0.88 -7.72 -14.37
CA HIS A 60 -1.49 -7.68 -15.69
C HIS A 60 -0.47 -7.18 -16.72
N ASP A 61 0.23 -6.09 -16.42
CA ASP A 61 1.25 -5.52 -17.30
C ASP A 61 2.27 -4.66 -16.51
N THR A 62 3.39 -4.35 -17.14
CA THR A 62 4.40 -3.40 -16.66
C THR A 62 4.89 -2.54 -17.82
N VAL A 63 4.79 -1.22 -17.68
CA VAL A 63 5.15 -0.27 -18.73
C VAL A 63 6.28 0.63 -18.24
N GLU A 64 7.39 0.66 -18.98
CA GLU A 64 8.50 1.59 -18.72
C GLU A 64 8.06 3.02 -19.05
N ALA A 65 8.31 3.94 -18.12
CA ALA A 65 7.85 5.33 -18.17
C ALA A 65 8.93 6.28 -17.62
N GLY A 66 10.04 6.40 -18.35
CA GLY A 66 11.17 7.25 -17.96
C GLY A 66 11.94 6.68 -16.78
N ASP A 67 11.95 7.39 -15.65
CA ASP A 67 12.59 6.96 -14.40
C ASP A 67 11.67 6.11 -13.51
N HIS A 68 10.45 5.82 -13.98
CA HIS A 68 9.47 4.98 -13.29
C HIS A 68 8.99 3.82 -14.17
N THR A 69 8.47 2.78 -13.52
CA THR A 69 7.70 1.71 -14.16
C THR A 69 6.26 1.80 -13.68
N ILE A 70 5.30 1.82 -14.60
CA ILE A 70 3.86 1.70 -14.29
C ILE A 70 3.54 0.21 -14.13
N LEU A 71 3.08 -0.18 -12.94
CA LEU A 71 2.59 -1.53 -12.69
C LEU A 71 1.07 -1.56 -12.86
N ILE A 72 0.58 -2.37 -13.79
CA ILE A 72 -0.85 -2.59 -14.01
C ILE A 72 -1.22 -3.93 -13.38
N GLY A 73 -2.12 -3.90 -12.39
CA GLY A 73 -2.56 -5.08 -11.65
C GLY A 73 -4.04 -5.35 -11.87
N ARG A 74 -4.41 -6.62 -12.08
CA ARG A 74 -5.81 -7.07 -11.96
C ARG A 74 -6.09 -7.38 -10.50
N VAL A 75 -7.08 -6.71 -9.92
CA VAL A 75 -7.55 -6.99 -8.56
C VAL A 75 -8.24 -8.36 -8.55
N VAL A 76 -7.80 -9.25 -7.67
CA VAL A 76 -8.35 -10.63 -7.52
C VAL A 76 -8.98 -10.86 -6.16
N ALA A 77 -8.63 -10.06 -5.17
CA ALA A 77 -9.28 -10.03 -3.86
C ALA A 77 -9.09 -8.64 -3.24
N GLY A 78 -9.95 -8.29 -2.29
CA GLY A 78 -9.82 -7.06 -1.53
C GLY A 78 -10.87 -6.99 -0.44
N ASP A 79 -10.57 -6.18 0.57
CA ASP A 79 -11.48 -5.81 1.63
C ASP A 79 -11.28 -4.32 1.96
N ALA A 80 -12.28 -3.74 2.62
CA ALA A 80 -12.23 -2.37 3.10
C ALA A 80 -12.93 -2.29 4.46
N ALA A 81 -12.45 -1.41 5.33
CA ALA A 81 -13.17 -1.04 6.52
C ALA A 81 -14.49 -0.34 6.12
N GLU A 82 -15.54 -0.57 6.92
CA GLU A 82 -16.85 0.06 6.70
C GLU A 82 -16.80 1.58 6.92
N HIS A 83 -15.91 2.01 7.82
CA HIS A 83 -15.71 3.38 8.23
C HIS A 83 -14.22 3.66 8.35
N GLY A 84 -13.82 4.91 8.15
CA GLY A 84 -12.44 5.35 8.25
C GLY A 84 -12.19 6.54 7.33
N ARG A 85 -10.99 7.12 7.41
CA ARG A 85 -10.59 8.27 6.58
C ARG A 85 -9.22 7.99 5.98
N PRO A 86 -9.02 8.22 4.67
CA PRO A 86 -7.73 7.94 4.06
C PRO A 86 -6.66 8.91 4.55
N LEU A 87 -5.43 8.40 4.71
CA LEU A 87 -4.25 9.24 4.82
C LEU A 87 -3.98 9.96 3.50
N LEU A 88 -3.96 11.29 3.52
CA LEU A 88 -3.63 12.08 2.34
C LEU A 88 -2.17 12.53 2.37
N TYR A 89 -1.57 12.62 1.18
CA TYR A 89 -0.27 13.24 0.98
C TYR A 89 -0.36 14.27 -0.16
N TYR A 90 -0.11 15.53 0.15
CA TYR A 90 -0.27 16.66 -0.76
C TYR A 90 0.81 17.72 -0.52
N ARG A 91 1.38 18.26 -1.61
CA ARG A 91 2.44 19.29 -1.57
C ARG A 91 3.61 18.98 -0.62
N GLY A 92 3.98 17.71 -0.50
CA GLY A 92 5.11 17.29 0.34
C GLY A 92 4.77 17.08 1.82
N GLY A 93 3.50 17.16 2.22
CA GLY A 93 3.04 16.95 3.59
C GLY A 93 1.86 15.99 3.67
N TYR A 94 1.67 15.41 4.86
CA TYR A 94 0.47 14.65 5.17
C TYR A 94 -0.67 15.61 5.52
N ALA A 95 -1.89 15.23 5.17
CA ALA A 95 -3.09 16.01 5.45
C ALA A 95 -4.23 15.12 5.96
N ASP A 96 -5.07 15.71 6.81
CA ASP A 96 -6.37 15.13 7.15
C ASP A 96 -7.38 15.58 6.09
N PRO A 97 -8.17 14.68 5.49
CA PRO A 97 -9.24 15.04 4.56
C PRO A 97 -10.23 16.09 5.10
N ASP A 98 -10.42 16.21 6.42
CA ASP A 98 -11.32 17.19 7.04
C ASP A 98 -10.63 18.53 7.38
N GLY A 99 -9.32 18.66 7.10
CA GLY A 99 -8.51 19.86 7.33
C GLY A 99 -8.29 20.74 6.08
N LEU A 100 -8.98 20.43 4.99
CA LEU A 100 -9.04 21.23 3.75
C LEU A 100 -10.15 22.29 3.79
#